data_AF-A0A7S3XHZ7-F1
#
_entry.id   AF-A0A7S3XHZ7-F1
#
_cell.length_a   1.000
_cell.length_b   1.000
_cell.length_c   1.000
_cell.angle_alpha   90.00
_cell.angle_beta   90.00
_cell.angle_gamma   90.00
#
_symmetry.space_group_name_H-M   'P 1'
#
loop_
_entity.id
_entity.type
_entity.pdbx_description
1 polymer ?
#
loop_
_entity_poly.entity_id
_entity_poly.type
_entity_poly.pdbx_seq_one_letter_code
_entity_poly.pdbx_strand_id
1 'polypeptide(L)'
;RFDFKDTIERRWWSPPQLLLVVKAHRNDGNKKSDELKHATAMSFRGGKTSRKSTTYDHIETHELSMPKARFLFPIWGCVGVMALFANAIRKMLPIAAEPFQQGMSLQAWVGYALFTIFMAVVKGYLVLHRKFCKLVVTRAMLLASPLDDEASSTIAIPVHHRVFAPFFAMGFFHATRKRKITAWAMLGTIGCLVGTVRRLPWPARQVANGGVACALLLGALSVAIQLWQALFHTFRTEGGVAIAKKNGGKV
;
A
#
# COMPACT_ATOMS: atom_id res chain seq x y z
N ARG A 1 36.55 11.18 -2.48
CA ARG A 1 35.52 11.40 -3.53
C ARG A 1 34.24 10.72 -3.02
N PHE A 2 33.36 11.50 -2.39
CA PHE A 2 32.12 11.00 -1.76
C PHE A 2 31.09 10.79 -2.87
N ASP A 3 30.74 9.54 -3.18
CA ASP A 3 29.79 9.22 -4.24
C ASP A 3 28.35 9.34 -3.72
N PHE A 4 27.72 10.47 -4.06
CA PHE A 4 26.37 10.85 -3.66
C PHE A 4 25.28 10.02 -4.37
N LYS A 5 25.59 9.31 -5.47
CA LYS A 5 24.61 8.49 -6.20
C LYS A 5 24.34 7.15 -5.52
N ASP A 6 25.38 6.51 -4.99
CA ASP A 6 25.28 5.16 -4.41
C ASP A 6 24.54 5.11 -3.07
N THR A 7 24.57 6.21 -2.29
CA THR A 7 23.90 6.28 -0.99
C THR A 7 22.38 6.48 -1.12
N ILE A 8 21.92 7.03 -2.24
CA ILE A 8 20.49 7.27 -2.50
C ILE A 8 19.81 6.03 -3.07
N GLU A 9 20.46 5.20 -3.88
CA GLU A 9 19.79 4.02 -4.45
C GLU A 9 19.57 2.88 -3.44
N ARG A 10 20.50 2.64 -2.51
CA ARG A 10 20.41 1.49 -1.60
C ARG A 10 19.48 1.69 -0.39
N ARG A 11 19.17 2.93 0.01
CA ARG A 11 18.44 3.21 1.26
C ARG A 11 16.91 3.19 1.13
N TRP A 12 16.38 3.15 -0.09
CA TRP A 12 14.94 3.05 -0.37
C TRP A 12 14.49 1.63 -0.76
N TRP A 13 15.44 0.70 -0.91
CA TRP A 13 15.24 -0.66 -1.47
C TRP A 13 15.45 -1.79 -0.45
N SER A 14 15.19 -1.55 0.83
CA SER A 14 15.06 -2.66 1.78
C SER A 14 13.62 -3.21 1.74
N PRO A 15 13.41 -4.51 1.45
CA PRO A 15 12.08 -5.11 1.53
C PRO A 15 11.49 -4.93 2.93
N PRO A 16 10.16 -4.81 3.05
CA PRO A 16 9.52 -4.32 4.26
C PRO A 16 9.81 -5.24 5.43
N GLN A 17 9.81 -4.65 6.62
CA GLN A 17 10.14 -5.20 7.92
C GLN A 17 9.44 -6.54 8.28
N LEU A 18 8.52 -7.04 7.47
CA LEU A 18 8.01 -8.42 7.51
C LEU A 18 9.13 -9.47 7.56
N LEU A 19 10.19 -9.33 6.76
CA LEU A 19 11.29 -10.32 6.77
C LEU A 19 12.13 -10.29 8.05
N LEU A 20 12.28 -9.11 8.68
CA LEU A 20 12.99 -8.95 9.96
C LEU A 20 12.12 -9.40 11.14
N VAL A 21 10.82 -9.08 11.12
CA VAL A 21 9.85 -9.54 12.13
C VAL A 21 9.69 -11.06 12.05
N VAL A 22 9.60 -11.64 10.85
CA VAL A 22 9.56 -13.10 10.67
C VAL A 22 10.88 -13.78 11.09
N LYS A 23 12.05 -13.17 10.83
CA LYS A 23 13.33 -13.70 11.32
C LYS A 23 13.45 -13.63 12.84
N ALA A 24 13.00 -12.54 13.47
CA ALA A 24 13.00 -12.40 14.92
C ALA A 24 12.06 -13.42 15.59
N HIS A 25 10.82 -13.56 15.09
CA HIS A 25 9.86 -14.55 15.60
C HIS A 25 10.32 -16.01 15.40
N ARG A 26 11.02 -16.32 14.30
CA ARG A 26 11.57 -17.67 14.06
C ARG A 26 12.71 -18.00 15.04
N ASN A 27 13.51 -17.02 15.45
CA ASN A 27 14.63 -17.23 16.35
C ASN A 27 14.17 -17.36 17.82
N ASP A 28 13.17 -16.57 18.22
CA ASP A 28 12.58 -16.65 19.57
C ASP A 28 11.78 -17.94 19.77
N GLY A 29 11.08 -18.42 18.74
CA GLY A 29 10.39 -19.72 18.77
C GLY A 29 11.36 -20.91 18.91
N ASN A 30 12.55 -20.83 18.29
CA ASN A 30 13.56 -21.89 18.39
C ASN A 30 14.21 -21.91 19.78
N LYS A 31 14.54 -20.73 20.34
CA LYS A 31 15.04 -20.61 21.72
C LYS A 31 14.06 -21.17 22.75
N LYS A 32 12.77 -20.85 22.61
CA LYS A 32 11.72 -21.32 23.53
C LYS A 32 11.47 -22.82 23.42
N SER A 33 11.62 -23.39 22.22
CA SER A 33 11.58 -24.85 21.98
C SER A 33 12.76 -25.56 22.65
N ASP A 34 13.97 -24.99 22.57
CA ASP A 34 15.17 -25.59 23.15
C ASP A 34 15.18 -25.49 24.68
N GLU A 35 14.68 -24.38 25.24
CA GLU A 35 14.44 -24.25 26.68
C GLU A 35 13.37 -25.23 27.18
N LEU A 36 12.28 -25.46 26.43
CA LEU A 36 11.26 -26.44 26.81
C LEU A 36 11.79 -27.88 26.76
N LYS A 37 12.67 -28.21 25.81
CA LYS A 37 13.30 -29.53 25.72
C LYS A 37 14.30 -29.77 26.85
N HIS A 38 15.04 -28.74 27.26
CA HIS A 38 15.93 -28.81 28.42
C HIS A 38 15.16 -28.86 29.75
N ALA A 39 14.03 -28.15 29.89
CA ALA A 39 13.17 -28.22 31.07
C ALA A 39 12.41 -29.56 31.18
N THR A 40 11.99 -30.14 30.06
CA THR A 40 11.29 -31.44 30.04
C THR A 40 12.23 -32.62 30.32
N ALA A 41 13.53 -32.47 30.04
CA ALA A 41 14.55 -33.48 30.35
C ALA A 41 14.94 -33.53 31.85
N MET A 42 14.59 -32.51 32.66
CA MET A 42 14.93 -32.45 34.10
C MET A 42 13.79 -32.85 35.05
N SER A 43 12.61 -33.24 34.55
CA SER A 43 11.44 -33.57 35.41
C SER A 43 10.87 -34.97 35.16
N PHE A 44 11.72 -35.98 35.02
CA PHE A 44 11.30 -37.38 35.14
C PHE A 44 11.54 -37.90 36.56
N ARG A 45 10.66 -37.52 37.49
CA ARG A 45 10.49 -38.26 38.75
C ARG A 45 9.08 -38.10 39.33
N GLY A 46 8.26 -39.12 39.10
CA GLY A 46 7.20 -39.56 40.01
C GLY A 46 5.88 -38.76 40.03
N GLY A 47 4.79 -39.41 39.61
CA GLY A 47 3.44 -38.96 39.93
C GLY A 47 2.38 -39.50 38.98
N LYS A 48 1.69 -40.57 39.38
CA LYS A 48 0.48 -41.06 38.69
C LYS A 48 -0.66 -40.07 38.97
N THR A 49 -1.17 -39.38 37.95
CA THR A 49 -2.46 -38.68 38.05
C THR A 49 -3.36 -39.02 36.88
N SER A 50 -4.58 -39.37 37.25
CA SER A 50 -5.67 -39.92 36.44
C SER A 50 -6.03 -39.04 35.23
N ARG A 51 -6.11 -39.67 34.07
CA ARG A 51 -6.57 -39.11 32.80
C ARG A 51 -8.09 -39.06 32.82
N LYS A 52 -8.68 -37.89 33.08
CA LYS A 52 -10.09 -37.61 32.73
C LYS A 52 -10.14 -37.06 31.30
N SER A 53 -10.61 -37.92 30.42
CA SER A 53 -11.09 -37.59 29.08
C SER A 53 -12.46 -36.91 29.19
N THR A 54 -12.74 -36.09 28.18
CA THR A 54 -14.06 -35.81 27.58
C THR A 54 -14.63 -34.40 27.81
N THR A 55 -15.05 -33.84 26.67
CA THR A 55 -15.99 -32.73 26.45
C THR A 55 -15.40 -31.32 26.26
N TYR A 56 -14.79 -31.11 25.09
CA TYR A 56 -14.86 -29.83 24.37
C TYR A 56 -15.68 -30.06 23.09
N ASP A 57 -16.95 -30.45 23.27
CA ASP A 57 -17.95 -30.35 22.20
C ASP A 57 -18.70 -29.03 22.39
N HIS A 58 -18.94 -28.34 21.27
CA HIS A 58 -19.57 -27.02 21.14
C HIS A 58 -18.65 -25.80 21.30
N ILE A 59 -17.61 -25.71 20.47
CA ILE A 59 -17.36 -24.42 19.81
C ILE A 59 -18.04 -24.56 18.45
N GLU A 60 -19.24 -23.99 18.36
CA GLU A 60 -19.88 -23.68 17.09
C GLU A 60 -18.81 -23.13 16.17
N THR A 61 -18.60 -23.81 15.05
CA THR A 61 -17.82 -23.31 13.94
C THR A 61 -18.45 -22.00 13.52
N HIS A 62 -17.95 -20.88 14.06
CA HIS A 62 -17.99 -19.59 13.41
C HIS A 62 -17.21 -19.76 12.10
N GLU A 63 -17.87 -20.36 11.11
CA GLU A 63 -17.66 -20.15 9.69
C GLU A 63 -18.01 -18.69 9.40
N LEU A 64 -17.32 -17.75 10.06
CA LEU A 64 -17.17 -16.39 9.58
C LEU A 64 -16.26 -16.51 8.36
N SER A 65 -16.92 -16.87 7.27
CA SER A 65 -16.50 -17.01 5.90
C SER A 65 -15.90 -15.71 5.37
N MET A 66 -14.81 -15.23 5.95
CA MET A 66 -14.24 -13.96 5.50
C MET A 66 -12.74 -13.99 5.20
N PRO A 67 -12.25 -14.97 4.40
CA PRO A 67 -11.04 -14.73 3.61
C PRO A 67 -11.22 -13.52 2.65
N LYS A 68 -12.46 -13.06 2.40
CA LYS A 68 -12.82 -11.90 1.58
C LYS A 68 -12.90 -10.56 2.34
N ALA A 69 -13.45 -10.49 3.56
CA ALA A 69 -13.68 -9.20 4.25
C ALA A 69 -12.39 -8.44 4.57
N ARG A 70 -11.29 -9.14 4.77
CA ARG A 70 -9.99 -8.51 5.05
C ARG A 70 -9.49 -7.63 3.90
N PHE A 71 -9.93 -7.86 2.66
CA PHE A 71 -9.54 -7.01 1.53
C PHE A 71 -10.36 -5.72 1.41
N LEU A 72 -11.41 -5.56 2.22
CA LEU A 72 -12.27 -4.37 2.19
C LEU A 72 -11.48 -3.09 2.49
N PHE A 73 -10.64 -3.08 3.52
CA PHE A 73 -9.87 -1.90 3.91
C PHE A 73 -8.74 -1.53 2.94
N PRO A 74 -7.94 -2.49 2.41
CA PRO A 74 -7.02 -2.21 1.32
C PRO A 74 -7.71 -1.61 0.09
N ILE A 75 -8.84 -2.19 -0.32
CA ILE A 75 -9.63 -1.70 -1.47
C ILE A 75 -10.12 -0.28 -1.17
N TRP A 76 -10.70 -0.05 0.00
CA TRP A 76 -11.14 1.29 0.45
C TRP A 76 -10.01 2.32 0.40
N GLY A 77 -8.81 1.96 0.90
CA GLY A 77 -7.65 2.83 0.87
C GLY A 77 -7.23 3.24 -0.53
N CYS A 78 -7.17 2.28 -1.46
CA CYS A 78 -6.81 2.54 -2.86
C CYS A 78 -7.92 3.29 -3.61
N VAL A 79 -9.19 2.93 -3.41
CA VAL A 79 -10.35 3.61 -4.00
C VAL A 79 -10.40 5.07 -3.56
N GLY A 80 -10.15 5.37 -2.29
CA GLY A 80 -10.11 6.76 -1.82
C GLY A 80 -8.96 7.57 -2.46
N VAL A 81 -7.79 6.96 -2.68
CA VAL A 81 -6.69 7.59 -3.41
C VAL A 81 -7.07 7.86 -4.88
N MET A 82 -7.69 6.88 -5.53
CA MET A 82 -8.19 7.04 -6.90
C MET A 82 -9.29 8.11 -6.99
N ALA A 83 -10.17 8.21 -5.99
CA ALA A 83 -11.20 9.24 -5.92
C ALA A 83 -10.58 10.65 -5.78
N LEU A 84 -9.48 10.79 -5.04
CA LEU A 84 -8.73 12.05 -4.97
C LEU A 84 -8.14 12.44 -6.33
N PHE A 85 -7.57 11.47 -7.08
CA PHE A 85 -7.10 11.70 -8.44
C PHE A 85 -8.25 12.07 -9.38
N ALA A 86 -9.34 11.31 -9.36
CA ALA A 86 -10.53 11.57 -10.18
C ALA A 86 -11.11 12.97 -9.91
N ASN A 87 -11.18 13.38 -8.64
CA ASN A 87 -11.66 14.71 -8.27
C ASN A 87 -10.74 15.83 -8.78
N ALA A 88 -9.41 15.63 -8.75
CA ALA A 88 -8.46 16.57 -9.31
C ALA A 88 -8.58 16.66 -10.84
N ILE A 89 -8.66 15.50 -11.52
CA ILE A 89 -8.84 15.41 -12.97
C ILE A 89 -10.13 16.11 -13.39
N ARG A 90 -11.26 15.84 -12.73
CA ARG A 90 -12.56 16.46 -13.01
C ARG A 90 -12.51 18.00 -12.97
N LYS A 91 -11.67 18.57 -12.11
CA LYS A 91 -11.49 20.03 -12.02
C LYS A 91 -10.57 20.60 -13.10
N MET A 92 -9.56 19.84 -13.52
CA MET A 92 -8.55 20.29 -14.48
C MET A 92 -8.94 20.05 -15.93
N LEU A 93 -9.65 18.96 -16.21
CA LEU A 93 -10.02 18.51 -17.55
C LEU A 93 -10.83 19.55 -18.35
N PRO A 94 -11.87 20.22 -17.81
CA PRO A 94 -12.60 21.23 -18.59
C PRO A 94 -11.69 22.37 -19.04
N ILE A 95 -10.77 22.83 -18.17
CA ILE A 95 -9.81 23.89 -18.51
C ILE A 95 -8.79 23.39 -19.54
N ALA A 96 -8.31 22.15 -19.39
CA ALA A 96 -7.39 21.53 -20.33
C ALA A 96 -8.03 21.29 -21.71
N ALA A 97 -9.36 21.19 -21.78
CA ALA A 97 -10.11 20.94 -23.01
C ALA A 97 -10.48 22.23 -23.78
N GLU A 98 -10.37 23.42 -23.17
CA GLU A 98 -10.63 24.72 -23.82
C GLU A 98 -9.91 24.90 -25.18
N PRO A 99 -8.63 24.50 -25.34
CA PRO A 99 -7.92 24.59 -26.62
C PRO A 99 -8.60 23.90 -27.80
N PHE A 100 -9.31 22.80 -27.56
CA PHE A 100 -9.98 22.03 -28.60
C PHE A 100 -11.26 22.71 -29.10
N GLN A 101 -11.80 23.67 -28.34
CA GLN A 101 -12.99 24.42 -28.70
C GLN A 101 -12.65 25.77 -29.30
N GLN A 102 -11.70 26.50 -28.69
CA GLN A 102 -11.37 27.87 -29.09
C GLN A 102 -10.25 27.94 -30.12
N GLY A 103 -9.53 26.84 -30.33
CA GLY A 103 -8.33 26.81 -31.16
C GLY A 103 -7.12 27.45 -30.45
N MET A 104 -5.94 27.04 -30.89
CA MET A 104 -4.65 27.55 -30.40
C MET A 104 -3.68 27.63 -31.56
N SER A 105 -2.66 28.49 -31.44
CA SER A 105 -1.59 28.55 -32.43
C SER A 105 -0.84 27.21 -32.52
N LEU A 106 -0.28 26.90 -33.69
CA LEU A 106 0.46 25.66 -33.93
C LEU A 106 1.61 25.46 -32.93
N GLN A 107 2.35 26.52 -32.63
CA GLN A 107 3.45 26.51 -31.65
C GLN A 107 2.95 26.10 -30.27
N ALA A 108 1.78 26.59 -29.87
CA ALA A 108 1.21 26.29 -28.58
C ALA A 108 0.64 24.86 -28.51
N TRP A 109 0.16 24.30 -29.63
CA TRP A 109 -0.18 22.88 -29.73
C TRP A 109 1.04 21.96 -29.58
N VAL A 110 2.15 22.30 -30.23
CA VAL A 110 3.41 21.57 -30.07
C VAL A 110 3.87 21.63 -28.61
N GLY A 111 3.84 22.81 -27.99
CA GLY A 111 4.12 22.98 -26.57
C GLY A 111 3.19 22.16 -25.68
N TYR A 112 1.89 22.12 -26.00
CA TYR A 112 0.89 21.32 -25.29
C TYR A 112 1.23 19.83 -25.34
N ALA A 113 1.52 19.29 -26.52
CA ALA A 113 1.85 17.88 -26.72
C ALA A 113 3.16 17.51 -25.99
N LEU A 114 4.23 18.29 -26.19
CA LEU A 114 5.53 18.04 -25.56
C LEU A 114 5.45 18.09 -24.04
N PHE A 115 4.78 19.10 -23.49
CA PHE A 115 4.63 19.22 -22.04
C PHE A 115 3.75 18.11 -21.46
N THR A 116 2.71 17.69 -22.18
CA THR A 116 1.85 16.57 -21.77
C THR A 116 2.64 15.27 -21.71
N ILE A 117 3.45 14.97 -22.73
CA ILE A 117 4.34 13.80 -22.76
C ILE A 117 5.37 13.88 -21.62
N PHE A 118 6.01 15.04 -21.44
CA PHE A 118 6.95 15.26 -20.35
C PHE A 118 6.32 14.97 -18.98
N MET A 119 5.12 15.50 -18.73
CA MET A 119 4.39 15.27 -17.49
C MET A 119 3.96 13.81 -17.32
N ALA A 120 3.50 13.17 -18.40
CA ALA A 120 3.15 11.76 -18.40
C ALA A 120 4.35 10.87 -18.01
N VAL A 121 5.54 11.14 -18.56
CA VAL A 121 6.75 10.37 -18.26
C VAL A 121 7.28 10.70 -16.87
N VAL A 122 7.55 11.97 -16.58
CA VAL A 122 8.23 12.37 -15.34
C VAL A 122 7.30 12.22 -14.14
N LYS A 123 6.09 12.78 -14.20
CA LYS A 123 5.17 12.74 -13.07
C LYS A 123 4.32 11.48 -13.09
N GLY A 124 3.76 11.09 -14.23
CA GLY A 124 2.93 9.89 -14.36
C GLY A 124 3.73 8.62 -14.11
N TYR A 125 4.78 8.37 -14.88
CA TYR A 125 5.53 7.11 -14.78
C TYR A 125 6.58 7.11 -13.67
N LEU A 126 7.52 8.06 -13.66
CA LEU A 126 8.65 8.00 -12.73
C LEU A 126 8.26 8.31 -11.28
N VAL A 127 7.35 9.27 -11.07
CA VAL A 127 6.93 9.68 -9.72
C VAL A 127 5.70 8.88 -9.27
N LEU A 128 4.60 8.90 -10.02
CA LEU A 128 3.35 8.28 -9.59
C LEU A 128 3.44 6.76 -9.70
N HIS A 129 3.64 6.20 -10.89
CA HIS A 129 3.62 4.74 -11.08
C HIS A 129 4.73 4.02 -10.30
N ARG A 130 5.99 4.44 -10.46
CA ARG A 130 7.14 3.73 -9.87
C ARG A 130 7.29 3.90 -8.37
N LYS A 131 6.90 5.06 -7.80
CA LYS A 131 7.11 5.36 -6.37
C LYS A 131 5.81 5.42 -5.60
N PHE A 132 4.93 6.36 -5.93
CA PHE A 132 3.73 6.64 -5.14
C PHE A 132 2.74 5.47 -5.14
N CYS A 133 2.39 4.92 -6.30
CA CYS A 133 1.37 3.89 -6.43
C CYS A 133 1.78 2.59 -5.72
N LYS A 134 3.02 2.15 -5.89
CA LYS A 134 3.58 0.99 -5.17
C LYS A 134 3.46 1.17 -3.66
N LEU A 135 3.87 2.34 -3.19
CA LEU A 135 3.85 2.70 -1.78
C LEU A 135 2.42 2.78 -1.21
N VAL A 136 1.45 3.27 -1.98
CA VAL A 136 0.02 3.30 -1.60
C VAL A 136 -0.50 1.88 -1.48
N VAL A 137 -0.33 1.04 -2.49
CA VAL A 137 -0.85 -0.34 -2.52
C VAL A 137 -0.21 -1.18 -1.42
N THR A 138 1.12 -1.13 -1.26
CA THR A 138 1.82 -1.89 -0.20
C THR A 138 1.30 -1.52 1.19
N ARG A 139 1.02 -0.23 1.45
CA ARG A 139 0.45 0.16 2.74
C ARG A 139 -1.01 -0.19 2.89
N ALA A 140 -1.80 -0.03 1.83
CA ALA A 140 -3.20 -0.44 1.84
C ALA A 140 -3.31 -1.92 2.22
N MET A 141 -2.45 -2.78 1.68
CA MET A 141 -2.41 -4.21 2.00
C MET A 141 -2.02 -4.51 3.46
N LEU A 142 -1.40 -3.59 4.20
CA LEU A 142 -1.19 -3.77 5.65
C LEU A 142 -2.50 -3.75 6.44
N LEU A 143 -3.57 -3.20 5.88
CA LEU A 143 -4.91 -3.22 6.48
C LEU A 143 -5.64 -4.54 6.22
N ALA A 144 -5.03 -5.49 5.49
CA ALA A 144 -5.60 -6.80 5.21
C ALA A 144 -5.47 -7.81 6.38
N SER A 145 -4.97 -7.37 7.54
CA SER A 145 -4.90 -8.21 8.73
C SER A 145 -6.30 -8.52 9.29
N PRO A 146 -6.53 -9.74 9.82
CA PRO A 146 -7.82 -10.15 10.38
C PRO A 146 -8.34 -9.21 11.46
N LEU A 147 -9.67 -9.11 11.57
CA LEU A 147 -10.41 -8.28 12.52
C LEU A 147 -10.40 -8.86 13.94
N ASP A 148 -10.24 -10.18 14.05
CA ASP A 148 -10.58 -10.95 15.23
C ASP A 148 -9.37 -11.81 15.63
N ASP A 149 -8.52 -11.30 16.53
CA ASP A 149 -7.59 -12.11 17.28
C ASP A 149 -7.38 -11.46 18.66
N GLU A 150 -8.30 -11.78 19.57
CA GLU A 150 -8.10 -11.72 21.03
C GLU A 150 -6.79 -12.44 21.47
N ALA A 151 -6.22 -13.28 20.60
CA ALA A 151 -5.00 -14.06 20.87
C ALA A 151 -3.69 -13.48 20.31
N SER A 152 -3.70 -12.35 19.59
CA SER A 152 -2.48 -11.80 18.95
C SER A 152 -2.16 -10.39 19.44
N SER A 153 -1.74 -10.33 20.71
CA SER A 153 -1.30 -9.16 21.45
C SER A 153 0.02 -8.56 20.95
N THR A 154 0.12 -8.16 19.67
CA THR A 154 1.32 -7.45 19.21
C THR A 154 1.05 -6.27 18.28
N ILE A 155 0.00 -6.24 17.43
CA ILE A 155 -0.31 -5.04 16.62
C ILE A 155 -1.81 -4.92 16.36
N ALA A 156 -2.59 -4.50 17.36
CA ALA A 156 -3.97 -4.07 17.13
C ALA A 156 -3.97 -2.83 16.25
N ILE A 157 -4.42 -2.93 15.00
CA ILE A 157 -4.53 -1.78 14.09
C ILE A 157 -5.73 -0.94 14.58
N PRO A 158 -5.51 0.30 15.04
CA PRO A 158 -6.59 1.14 15.55
C PRO A 158 -7.70 1.34 14.51
N VAL A 159 -8.96 1.40 14.96
CA VAL A 159 -10.13 1.58 14.09
C VAL A 159 -10.01 2.82 13.18
N HIS A 160 -9.40 3.89 13.68
CA HIS A 160 -9.18 5.12 12.91
C HIS A 160 -8.29 4.92 11.67
N HIS A 161 -7.36 3.96 11.66
CA HIS A 161 -6.57 3.66 10.46
C HIS A 161 -7.42 3.05 9.34
N ARG A 162 -8.50 2.35 9.69
CA ARG A 162 -9.42 1.70 8.75
C ARG A 162 -10.40 2.70 8.14
N VAL A 163 -10.96 3.59 8.96
CA VAL A 163 -11.82 4.68 8.49
C VAL A 163 -11.05 5.61 7.55
N PHE A 164 -9.84 6.00 7.94
CA PHE A 164 -8.96 6.86 7.15
C PHE A 164 -7.96 6.06 6.31
N ALA A 165 -8.33 4.86 5.83
CA ALA A 165 -7.46 4.01 5.02
C ALA A 165 -6.79 4.74 3.84
N PRO A 166 -7.46 5.66 3.12
CA PRO A 166 -6.81 6.39 2.02
C PRO A 166 -5.63 7.25 2.50
N PHE A 167 -5.82 7.97 3.61
CA PHE A 167 -4.78 8.80 4.21
C PHE A 167 -3.66 7.97 4.86
N PHE A 168 -4.03 6.82 5.44
CA PHE A 168 -3.07 5.83 5.93
C PHE A 168 -2.18 5.29 4.80
N ALA A 169 -2.78 4.94 3.66
CA ALA A 169 -2.08 4.42 2.49
C ALA A 169 -1.11 5.46 1.90
N MET A 170 -1.50 6.74 1.87
CA MET A 170 -0.61 7.83 1.48
C MET A 170 0.53 8.07 2.49
N GLY A 171 0.33 7.73 3.77
CA GLY A 171 1.34 7.83 4.81
C GLY A 171 1.33 9.15 5.58
N PHE A 172 0.16 9.80 5.70
CA PHE A 172 -0.01 11.03 6.48
C PHE A 172 0.12 10.79 8.00
N PHE A 173 -0.34 9.64 8.48
CA PHE A 173 -0.22 9.22 9.88
C PHE A 173 0.29 7.78 9.98
N HIS A 174 0.73 7.40 11.18
CA HIS A 174 1.34 6.09 11.46
C HIS A 174 2.44 5.70 10.45
N ALA A 175 3.28 6.68 10.12
CA ALA A 175 4.43 6.55 9.26
C ALA A 175 5.69 7.09 9.97
N THR A 176 6.87 6.70 9.51
CA THR A 176 8.14 7.20 10.05
C THR A 176 8.19 8.74 9.97
N ARG A 177 8.93 9.40 10.88
CA ARG A 177 9.02 10.88 10.90
C ARG A 177 9.41 11.45 9.54
N LYS A 178 10.40 10.84 8.88
CA LYS A 178 10.85 11.23 7.53
C LYS A 178 9.71 11.20 6.52
N ARG A 179 8.91 10.14 6.53
CA ARG A 179 7.80 9.95 5.59
C ARG A 179 6.65 10.92 5.83
N LYS A 180 6.32 11.20 7.10
CA LYS A 180 5.32 12.22 7.44
C LYS A 180 5.75 13.59 6.91
N ILE A 181 7.00 13.99 7.16
CA ILE A 181 7.55 15.25 6.66
C ILE A 181 7.47 15.30 5.13
N THR A 182 7.89 14.23 4.43
CA THR A 182 7.78 14.17 2.97
C THR A 182 6.34 14.28 2.48
N ALA A 183 5.38 13.60 3.12
CA ALA A 183 3.97 13.67 2.74
C ALA A 183 3.40 15.08 2.90
N TRP A 184 3.66 15.73 4.04
CA TRP A 184 3.23 17.10 4.29
C TRP A 184 3.92 18.11 3.37
N ALA A 185 5.23 17.97 3.14
CA ALA A 185 5.98 18.80 2.21
C ALA A 185 5.46 18.62 0.77
N MET A 186 5.16 17.39 0.33
CA MET A 186 4.57 17.16 -0.98
C MET A 186 3.19 17.81 -1.11
N LEU A 187 2.34 17.69 -0.08
CA LEU A 187 1.03 18.33 -0.08
C LEU A 187 1.16 19.86 -0.21
N GLY A 188 2.08 20.46 0.55
CA GLY A 188 2.38 21.90 0.46
C GLY A 188 2.91 22.31 -0.91
N THR A 189 3.88 21.58 -1.46
CA THR A 189 4.46 21.84 -2.78
C THR A 189 3.43 21.75 -3.89
N ILE A 190 2.53 20.76 -3.85
CA ILE A 190 1.45 20.62 -4.83
C ILE A 190 0.46 21.79 -4.70
N GLY A 191 0.09 22.16 -3.46
CA GLY A 191 -0.78 23.30 -3.20
C GLY A 191 -0.20 24.61 -3.75
N CYS A 192 1.08 24.87 -3.47
CA CYS A 192 1.81 26.04 -3.99
C CYS A 192 1.87 26.02 -5.52
N LEU A 193 2.22 24.89 -6.13
CA LEU A 193 2.33 24.75 -7.58
C LEU A 193 0.98 25.00 -8.27
N VAL A 194 -0.11 24.44 -7.73
CA VAL A 194 -1.47 24.68 -8.25
C VAL A 194 -1.84 26.17 -8.10
N GLY A 195 -1.46 26.81 -6.99
CA GLY A 195 -1.61 28.25 -6.80
C GLY A 195 -0.90 29.06 -7.88
N THR A 196 0.33 28.69 -8.24
CA THR A 196 1.11 29.32 -9.31
C THR A 196 0.49 29.09 -10.69
N VAL A 197 0.12 27.85 -11.02
CA VAL A 197 -0.46 27.51 -12.34
C VAL A 197 -1.75 28.27 -12.62
N ARG A 198 -2.55 28.56 -11.58
CA ARG A 198 -3.78 29.36 -11.71
C ARG A 198 -3.55 30.79 -12.18
N ARG A 199 -2.35 31.33 -11.98
CA ARG A 199 -1.98 32.71 -12.36
C ARG A 199 -1.38 32.81 -13.76
N LEU A 200 -1.20 31.68 -14.45
CA LEU A 200 -0.61 31.69 -15.79
C LEU A 200 -1.62 32.26 -16.81
N PRO A 201 -1.15 33.09 -17.76
CA PRO A 201 -1.97 33.56 -18.85
C PRO A 201 -2.32 32.43 -19.81
N TRP A 202 -3.33 32.66 -20.63
CA TRP A 202 -3.64 31.80 -21.77
C TRP A 202 -2.46 31.79 -22.76
N PRO A 203 -2.01 30.64 -23.32
CA PRO A 203 -2.52 29.27 -23.18
C PRO A 203 -1.74 28.40 -22.17
N ALA A 204 -0.78 28.98 -21.44
CA ALA A 204 0.15 28.23 -20.59
C ALA A 204 -0.56 27.46 -19.45
N ARG A 205 -1.66 28.02 -18.92
CA ARG A 205 -2.51 27.36 -17.92
C ARG A 205 -3.13 26.07 -18.46
N GLN A 206 -3.60 26.08 -19.71
CA GLN A 206 -4.24 24.96 -20.38
C GLN A 206 -3.23 23.84 -20.61
N VAL A 207 -2.04 24.18 -21.11
CA VAL A 207 -0.90 23.26 -21.28
C VAL A 207 -0.54 22.59 -19.95
N ALA A 208 -0.39 23.38 -18.88
CA ALA A 208 -0.05 22.87 -17.56
C ALA A 208 -1.12 21.89 -17.02
N ASN A 209 -2.40 22.28 -17.09
CA ASN A 209 -3.50 21.45 -16.61
C ASN A 209 -3.67 20.16 -17.42
N GLY A 210 -3.46 20.21 -18.75
CA GLY A 210 -3.47 19.04 -19.62
C GLY A 210 -2.42 18.01 -19.24
N GLY A 211 -1.18 18.46 -19.05
CA GLY A 211 -0.09 17.57 -18.63
C GLY A 211 -0.31 16.96 -17.25
N VAL A 212 -0.77 17.75 -16.27
CA VAL A 212 -1.08 17.23 -14.92
C VAL A 212 -2.24 16.23 -14.97
N ALA A 213 -3.32 16.52 -15.71
CA ALA A 213 -4.45 15.60 -15.85
C ALA A 213 -4.02 14.26 -16.46
N CYS A 214 -3.19 14.27 -17.52
CA CYS A 214 -2.63 13.06 -18.12
C CYS A 214 -1.80 12.24 -17.12
N ALA A 215 -0.92 12.90 -16.36
CA ALA A 215 -0.12 12.24 -15.33
C ALA A 215 -0.98 11.60 -14.22
N LEU A 216 -2.06 12.27 -13.80
CA LEU A 216 -2.99 11.75 -12.79
C LEU A 216 -3.81 10.56 -13.30
N LEU A 217 -4.20 10.55 -14.59
CA LEU A 217 -4.88 9.42 -15.22
C LEU A 217 -3.96 8.18 -15.20
N LEU A 218 -2.70 8.33 -15.61
CA LEU A 218 -1.70 7.27 -15.53
C LEU A 218 -1.49 6.78 -14.09
N GLY A 219 -1.49 7.71 -13.13
CA GLY A 219 -1.43 7.40 -11.70
C GLY A 219 -2.62 6.56 -11.22
N ALA A 220 -3.84 6.96 -11.55
CA ALA A 220 -5.06 6.25 -11.18
C ALA A 220 -5.10 4.83 -11.76
N LEU A 221 -4.76 4.69 -13.05
CA LEU A 221 -4.64 3.39 -13.71
C LEU A 221 -3.57 2.52 -13.03
N SER A 222 -2.43 3.12 -12.67
CA SER A 222 -1.34 2.41 -11.98
C SER A 222 -1.75 1.89 -10.61
N VAL A 223 -2.52 2.66 -9.81
CA VAL A 223 -3.06 2.18 -8.54
C VAL A 223 -3.99 0.99 -8.77
N ALA A 224 -4.90 1.09 -9.73
CA ALA A 224 -5.84 0.01 -10.04
C ALA A 224 -5.13 -1.29 -10.45
N ILE A 225 -4.17 -1.19 -11.38
CA ILE A 225 -3.40 -2.35 -11.87
C ILE A 225 -2.58 -2.99 -10.75
N GLN A 226 -1.89 -2.18 -9.94
CA GLN A 226 -1.04 -2.72 -8.87
C GLN A 226 -1.87 -3.32 -7.73
N LEU A 227 -3.02 -2.74 -7.41
CA LEU A 227 -3.96 -3.34 -6.46
C LEU A 227 -4.47 -4.69 -6.98
N TRP A 228 -4.89 -4.74 -8.25
CA TRP A 228 -5.32 -5.99 -8.88
C TRP A 228 -4.25 -7.08 -8.81
N GLN A 229 -3.00 -6.74 -9.16
CA GLN A 229 -1.85 -7.64 -9.07
C GLN A 229 -1.61 -8.13 -7.64
N ALA A 230 -1.68 -7.23 -6.65
CA ALA A 230 -1.49 -7.58 -5.24
C ALA A 230 -2.55 -8.56 -4.76
N LEU A 231 -3.82 -8.30 -5.06
CA LEU A 231 -4.93 -9.19 -4.72
C LEU A 231 -4.77 -10.56 -5.38
N PHE A 232 -4.50 -10.60 -6.68
CA PHE A 232 -4.29 -11.85 -7.42
C PHE A 232 -3.15 -12.69 -6.86
N HIS A 233 -2.03 -12.06 -6.52
CA HIS A 233 -0.89 -12.76 -5.93
C HIS A 233 -1.27 -13.40 -4.59
N THR A 234 -1.97 -12.66 -3.72
CA THR A 234 -2.43 -13.18 -2.43
C THR A 234 -3.37 -14.38 -2.58
N PHE A 235 -4.36 -14.29 -3.48
CA PHE A 235 -5.29 -15.39 -3.73
C PHE A 235 -4.58 -16.64 -4.26
N ARG A 236 -3.61 -16.48 -5.17
CA ARG A 236 -2.82 -17.61 -5.69
C ARG A 236 -2.01 -18.29 -4.59
N THR A 237 -1.37 -17.52 -3.72
CA THR A 237 -0.57 -18.08 -2.62
C THR A 237 -1.43 -18.87 -1.63
N GLU A 238 -2.63 -18.37 -1.31
CA GLU A 238 -3.51 -19.02 -0.35
C GLU A 238 -4.16 -20.29 -0.91
N GLY A 239 -4.56 -20.25 -2.18
CA GLY A 239 -5.02 -21.45 -2.87
C GLY A 239 -3.95 -22.54 -2.88
N GLY A 240 -2.69 -22.18 -3.15
CA GLY A 240 -1.56 -23.11 -3.09
C GLY A 240 -1.32 -23.71 -1.70
N VAL A 241 -1.36 -22.88 -0.65
CA VAL A 241 -1.21 -23.34 0.75
C VAL A 241 -2.36 -24.25 1.17
N ALA A 242 -3.60 -23.94 0.79
CA ALA A 242 -4.76 -24.77 1.10
C ALA A 242 -4.67 -26.16 0.44
N ILE A 243 -4.21 -26.22 -0.82
CA ILE A 243 -3.99 -27.48 -1.54
C ILE A 243 -2.86 -28.29 -0.90
N ALA A 244 -1.73 -27.65 -0.57
CA ALA A 244 -0.60 -28.31 0.09
C ALA A 244 -1.00 -28.90 1.46
N LYS A 245 -1.81 -28.18 2.24
CA LYS A 245 -2.34 -28.66 3.52
C LYS A 245 -3.29 -29.85 3.33
N LYS A 246 -4.14 -29.82 2.30
CA LYS A 246 -5.03 -30.94 1.93
C LYS A 246 -4.25 -32.19 1.52
N ASN A 247 -3.08 -32.02 0.90
CA ASN A 247 -2.22 -33.11 0.44
C ASN A 247 -1.16 -33.57 1.47
N GLY A 248 -1.33 -33.21 2.76
CA GLY A 248 -0.41 -33.64 3.81
C GLY A 248 1.00 -33.03 3.72
N GLY A 249 1.13 -31.86 3.10
CA GLY A 249 2.39 -31.12 3.02
C GLY A 249 3.32 -31.52 1.87
N LYS A 250 2.87 -32.37 0.94
CA LYS A 250 3.61 -32.62 -0.31
C LYS A 250 3.22 -31.58 -1.36
N VAL A 251 4.16 -30.68 -1.69
CA VAL A 251 4.12 -29.76 -2.83
C VAL A 251 4.87 -30.38 -3.99
#